data_AF-A0A2E5FPG1-F1
#
_entry.id   AF-A0A2E5FPG1-F1
#
_cell.length_a   1.000
_cell.length_b   1.000
_cell.length_c   1.000
_cell.angle_alpha   90.00
_cell.angle_beta   90.00
_cell.angle_gamma   90.00
#
_symmetry.space_group_name_H-M   'P 1'
#
loop_
_entity.id
_entity.type
_entity.pdbx_description
1 polymer ?
#
loop_
_entity_poly.entity_id
_entity_poly.type
_entity_poly.pdbx_seq_one_letter_code
_entity_poly.pdbx_strand_id
1 'polypeptide(L)'
;MYKSEIQSDKKDKIKKSIAFLKNKAKTLEDIFNNGQYIIKDMVNFNKDDVKLIDDKAKQVISDFSAQYEKIDLPSREILEPIVNGLIKSHETNFKGVGQPLRIALTGSKFGPGIYDIILSLGKDEVLKRLSNKIA
;
A
#
# COMPACT_ATOMS: atom_id res chain seq x y z
N MET A 1 -28.70 2.53 -3.79
CA MET A 1 -28.09 1.78 -2.67
C MET A 1 -26.94 2.61 -2.10
N TYR A 2 -27.01 3.01 -0.83
CA TYR A 2 -25.88 3.65 -0.17
C TYR A 2 -24.82 2.59 0.16
N LYS A 3 -23.55 2.91 -0.07
CA LYS A 3 -22.42 2.07 0.37
C LYS A 3 -22.45 2.02 1.92
N SER A 4 -22.07 0.87 2.50
CA SER A 4 -22.13 0.63 3.94
C SER A 4 -21.42 1.72 4.75
N GLU A 5 -21.92 2.00 5.97
CA GLU A 5 -21.33 3.05 6.81
C GLU A 5 -19.85 2.74 7.13
N ILE A 6 -19.01 3.77 7.00
CA ILE A 6 -17.59 3.70 7.33
C ILE A 6 -17.43 3.87 8.84
N GLN A 7 -16.67 2.98 9.49
CA GLN A 7 -16.38 3.06 10.93
C GLN A 7 -15.66 4.38 11.30
N SER A 8 -15.93 4.92 12.49
CA SER A 8 -15.51 6.27 12.88
C SER A 8 -14.00 6.46 12.92
N ASP A 9 -13.24 5.45 13.35
CA ASP A 9 -11.78 5.43 13.39
C ASP A 9 -11.15 5.52 11.99
N LYS A 10 -11.85 5.02 10.97
CA LYS A 10 -11.41 5.08 9.56
C LYS A 10 -11.78 6.40 8.89
N LYS A 11 -12.83 7.09 9.36
CA LYS A 11 -13.25 8.41 8.82
C LYS A 11 -12.09 9.42 8.87
N ASP A 12 -11.34 9.47 9.97
CA ASP A 12 -10.22 10.40 10.12
C ASP A 12 -9.04 10.05 9.20
N LYS A 13 -8.70 8.76 9.07
CA LYS A 13 -7.66 8.31 8.12
C LYS A 13 -8.02 8.69 6.69
N ILE A 14 -9.27 8.48 6.28
CA ILE A 14 -9.75 8.84 4.94
C ILE A 14 -9.73 10.36 4.74
N LYS A 15 -10.18 11.13 5.73
CA LYS A 15 -10.20 12.59 5.66
C LYS A 15 -8.79 13.18 5.46
N LYS A 16 -7.80 12.65 6.18
CA LYS A 16 -6.38 13.02 5.99
C LYS A 16 -5.83 12.55 4.64
N SER A 17 -6.35 11.45 4.11
CA SER A 17 -5.93 10.82 2.86
C SER A 17 -6.57 11.42 1.60
N ILE A 18 -7.61 12.26 1.75
CA ILE A 18 -8.44 12.70 0.62
C ILE A 18 -7.63 13.40 -0.48
N ALA A 19 -6.56 14.11 -0.10
CA ALA A 19 -5.70 14.84 -1.01
C ALA A 19 -5.03 13.92 -2.04
N PHE A 20 -4.60 12.71 -1.65
CA PHE A 20 -4.00 11.76 -2.58
C PHE A 20 -5.04 10.80 -3.17
N LEU A 21 -6.14 10.51 -2.46
CA LEU A 21 -7.20 9.62 -2.97
C LEU A 21 -7.92 10.23 -4.18
N LYS A 22 -8.01 11.56 -4.25
CA LYS A 22 -8.55 12.29 -5.41
C LYS A 22 -7.56 12.40 -6.58
N ASN A 23 -6.28 12.12 -6.38
CA ASN A 23 -5.31 12.24 -7.45
C ASN A 23 -5.62 11.22 -8.55
N LYS A 24 -5.81 11.70 -9.78
CA LYS A 24 -6.20 10.90 -10.97
C LYS A 24 -7.59 10.24 -10.88
N ALA A 25 -8.38 10.55 -9.85
CA ALA A 25 -9.79 10.17 -9.80
C ALA A 25 -10.61 11.08 -10.72
N LYS A 26 -11.52 10.52 -11.51
CA LYS A 26 -12.45 11.28 -12.36
C LYS A 26 -13.82 11.43 -11.72
N THR A 27 -14.17 10.52 -10.82
CA THR A 27 -15.47 10.45 -10.16
C THR A 27 -15.34 10.27 -8.65
N LEU A 28 -16.40 10.55 -7.88
CA LEU A 28 -16.45 10.22 -6.45
C LEU A 28 -16.35 8.72 -6.19
N GLU A 29 -16.83 7.91 -7.16
CA GLU A 29 -16.68 6.46 -7.11
C GLU A 29 -15.21 6.04 -7.20
N ASP A 30 -14.40 6.68 -8.04
CA ASP A 30 -12.96 6.43 -8.11
C ASP A 30 -12.28 6.71 -6.76
N ILE A 31 -12.66 7.80 -6.09
CA ILE A 31 -12.13 8.15 -4.76
C ILE A 31 -12.51 7.07 -3.74
N PHE A 32 -13.78 6.64 -3.74
CA PHE A 32 -14.25 5.57 -2.86
C PHE A 32 -13.51 4.25 -3.12
N ASN A 33 -13.27 3.92 -4.39
CA ASN A 33 -12.54 2.73 -4.81
C ASN A 33 -11.07 2.79 -4.38
N ASN A 34 -10.42 3.95 -4.58
CA ASN A 34 -9.06 4.21 -4.11
C ASN A 34 -8.94 4.13 -2.58
N GLY A 35 -10.00 4.46 -1.83
CA GLY A 35 -10.02 4.40 -0.36
C GLY A 35 -10.37 3.03 0.23
N GLN A 36 -10.72 2.03 -0.59
CA GLN A 36 -11.19 0.73 -0.08
C GLN A 36 -10.20 0.05 0.85
N TYR A 37 -8.90 0.18 0.57
CA TYR A 37 -7.85 -0.43 1.39
C TYR A 37 -7.73 0.19 2.79
N ILE A 38 -8.22 1.43 2.99
CA ILE A 38 -8.30 2.09 4.30
C ILE A 38 -9.61 1.70 5.01
N ILE A 39 -10.70 1.56 4.25
CA ILE A 39 -12.05 1.25 4.78
C ILE A 39 -12.13 -0.20 5.27
N LYS A 40 -11.48 -1.14 4.59
CA LYS A 40 -11.54 -2.57 4.88
C LYS A 40 -10.27 -3.05 5.59
N ASP A 41 -10.46 -3.89 6.61
CA ASP A 41 -9.35 -4.50 7.35
C ASP A 41 -8.73 -5.69 6.60
N MET A 42 -9.52 -6.32 5.72
CA MET A 42 -9.06 -7.38 4.83
C MET A 42 -8.71 -6.83 3.46
N VAL A 43 -7.55 -7.25 2.96
CA VAL A 43 -7.10 -6.95 1.60
C VAL A 43 -7.73 -7.97 0.64
N ASN A 44 -8.60 -7.49 -0.24
CA ASN A 44 -9.17 -8.31 -1.30
C ASN A 44 -8.28 -8.20 -2.54
N PHE A 45 -7.54 -9.27 -2.81
CA PHE A 45 -6.60 -9.29 -3.92
C PHE A 45 -7.29 -9.49 -5.27
N ASN A 46 -6.95 -8.64 -6.24
CA ASN A 46 -7.29 -8.86 -7.63
C ASN A 46 -6.48 -10.05 -8.18
N LYS A 47 -7.18 -11.06 -8.71
CA LYS A 47 -6.57 -12.31 -9.21
C LYS A 47 -5.52 -12.10 -10.30
N ASP A 48 -5.68 -11.09 -11.15
CA ASP A 48 -4.71 -10.81 -12.22
C ASP A 48 -3.51 -10.02 -11.73
N ASP A 49 -3.69 -9.18 -10.71
CA ASP A 49 -2.59 -8.42 -10.13
C ASP A 49 -1.70 -9.31 -9.24
N VAL A 50 -2.26 -10.30 -8.55
CA VAL A 50 -1.48 -11.29 -7.78
C VAL A 50 -0.52 -12.07 -8.67
N LYS A 51 -0.88 -12.35 -9.93
CA LYS A 51 0.02 -13.01 -10.89
C LYS A 51 1.30 -12.22 -11.18
N LEU A 52 1.34 -10.93 -10.84
CA LEU A 52 2.52 -10.08 -10.97
C LEU A 52 3.47 -10.19 -9.76
N ILE A 53 3.08 -10.96 -8.73
CA ILE A 53 3.90 -11.24 -7.55
C ILE A 53 4.68 -12.54 -7.76
N ASP A 54 5.73 -12.43 -8.56
CA ASP A 54 6.73 -13.48 -8.76
C ASP A 54 7.69 -13.60 -7.55
N ASP A 55 8.66 -14.51 -7.64
CA ASP A 55 9.60 -14.75 -6.53
C ASP A 55 10.47 -13.53 -6.22
N LYS A 56 10.82 -12.73 -7.23
CA LYS A 56 11.57 -11.48 -7.05
C LYS A 56 10.72 -10.44 -6.31
N ALA A 57 9.46 -10.30 -6.69
CA ALA A 57 8.50 -9.43 -6.00
C ALA A 57 8.28 -9.85 -4.54
N LYS A 58 8.21 -11.16 -4.27
CA LYS A 58 8.12 -11.69 -2.89
C LYS A 58 9.36 -11.34 -2.06
N GLN A 59 10.56 -11.44 -2.64
CA GLN A 59 11.79 -11.04 -1.96
C GLN A 59 11.81 -9.54 -1.65
N VAL A 60 11.41 -8.69 -2.60
CA VAL A 60 11.26 -7.23 -2.37
C VAL A 60 10.31 -6.93 -1.22
N ILE A 61 9.16 -7.60 -1.16
CA ILE A 61 8.17 -7.43 -0.08
C ILE A 61 8.78 -7.84 1.27
N SER A 62 9.45 -8.99 1.31
CA SER A 62 10.10 -9.51 2.52
C SER A 62 11.19 -8.56 3.04
N ASP A 63 12.08 -8.11 2.16
CA ASP A 63 13.20 -7.23 2.53
C ASP A 63 12.71 -5.86 2.97
N PHE A 64 11.67 -5.31 2.30
CA PHE A 64 11.04 -4.08 2.74
C PHE A 64 10.42 -4.25 4.13
N SER A 65 9.68 -5.34 4.38
CA SER A 65 9.06 -5.61 5.67
C SER A 65 10.08 -5.68 6.79
N ALA A 66 11.21 -6.38 6.58
CA ALA A 66 12.28 -6.51 7.57
C ALA A 66 12.99 -5.19 7.88
N GLN A 67 13.08 -4.26 6.92
CA GLN A 67 13.60 -2.91 7.17
C GLN A 67 12.56 -2.02 7.83
N TYR A 68 11.30 -2.11 7.38
CA TYR A 68 10.19 -1.29 7.86
C TYR A 68 9.82 -1.58 9.32
N GLU A 69 9.95 -2.83 9.77
CA GLU A 69 9.72 -3.24 11.17
C GLU A 69 10.55 -2.42 12.17
N LYS A 70 11.76 -2.04 11.77
CA LYS A 70 12.74 -1.30 12.59
C LYS A 70 12.45 0.21 12.69
N ILE A 71 11.45 0.72 11.97
CA ILE A 71 11.10 2.15 11.95
C ILE A 71 10.02 2.43 12.99
N ASP A 72 10.25 3.34 13.93
CA ASP A 72 9.22 3.70 14.90
C ASP A 72 8.16 4.64 14.32
N LEU A 73 8.60 5.74 13.70
CA LEU A 73 7.71 6.74 13.12
C LEU A 73 8.00 6.90 11.62
N PRO A 74 7.19 6.28 10.74
CA PRO A 74 7.44 6.36 9.30
C PRO A 74 7.17 7.78 8.77
N SER A 75 8.07 8.26 7.93
CA SER A 75 7.94 9.50 7.14
C SER A 75 8.44 9.26 5.72
N ARG A 76 8.18 10.18 4.79
CA ARG A 76 8.69 10.04 3.41
C ARG A 76 10.22 10.04 3.39
N GLU A 77 10.83 10.90 4.19
CA GLU A 77 12.28 11.05 4.30
C GLU A 77 12.97 9.77 4.82
N ILE A 78 12.28 8.99 5.65
CA ILE A 78 12.76 7.69 6.14
C ILE A 78 12.51 6.57 5.11
N LEU A 79 11.35 6.60 4.45
CA LEU A 79 10.96 5.55 3.49
C LEU A 79 11.74 5.61 2.18
N GLU A 80 12.11 6.80 1.73
CA GLU A 80 12.76 6.99 0.44
C GLU A 80 14.15 6.34 0.35
N PRO A 81 15.04 6.48 1.35
CA PRO A 81 16.30 5.73 1.39
C PRO A 81 16.12 4.20 1.38
N ILE A 82 15.10 3.68 2.08
CA ILE A 82 14.80 2.24 2.12
C ILE A 82 14.39 1.74 0.74
N VAL A 83 13.45 2.43 0.09
CA VAL A 83 13.01 2.08 -1.27
C VAL A 83 14.18 2.18 -2.26
N ASN A 84 15.00 3.23 -2.17
CA ASN A 84 16.19 3.38 -3.02
C ASN A 84 17.24 2.28 -2.77
N GLY A 85 17.40 1.83 -1.53
CA GLY A 85 18.24 0.68 -1.18
C GLY A 85 17.76 -0.61 -1.84
N LEU A 86 16.46 -0.89 -1.77
CA LEU A 86 15.84 -2.05 -2.41
C LEU A 86 15.95 -2.01 -3.94
N ILE A 87 15.79 -0.83 -4.55
CA ILE A 87 15.97 -0.65 -5.99
C ILE A 87 17.37 -1.11 -6.42
N LYS A 88 18.39 -0.75 -5.65
CA LYS A 88 19.78 -1.14 -5.91
C LYS A 88 20.01 -2.63 -5.66
N SER A 89 19.60 -3.15 -4.50
CA SER A 89 19.87 -4.54 -4.12
C SER A 89 19.15 -5.57 -5.00
N HIS A 90 17.98 -5.19 -5.53
CA HIS A 90 17.18 -6.03 -6.43
C HIS A 90 17.43 -5.72 -7.91
N GLU A 91 18.39 -4.86 -8.25
CA GLU A 91 18.71 -4.47 -9.63
C GLU A 91 17.44 -4.14 -10.43
N THR A 92 16.63 -3.22 -9.90
CA THR A 92 15.30 -2.90 -10.44
C THR A 92 15.09 -1.40 -10.53
N ASN A 93 13.84 -0.95 -10.57
CA ASN A 93 13.46 0.45 -10.56
C ASN A 93 12.32 0.71 -9.57
N PHE A 94 11.91 1.97 -9.43
CA PHE A 94 10.85 2.36 -8.50
C PHE A 94 9.54 1.61 -8.73
N LYS A 95 9.17 1.30 -9.98
CA LYS A 95 7.99 0.49 -10.29
C LYS A 95 8.17 -0.95 -9.80
N GLY A 96 9.35 -1.52 -9.96
CA GLY A 96 9.69 -2.87 -9.48
C GLY A 96 9.63 -3.03 -7.97
N VAL A 97 9.79 -1.96 -7.19
CA VAL A 97 9.59 -1.98 -5.73
C VAL A 97 8.17 -1.57 -5.34
N GLY A 98 7.70 -0.45 -5.89
CA GLY A 98 6.43 0.15 -5.52
C GLY A 98 5.21 -0.68 -5.91
N GLN A 99 5.25 -1.40 -7.04
CA GLN A 99 4.12 -2.19 -7.49
C GLN A 99 3.89 -3.45 -6.62
N PRO A 100 4.90 -4.28 -6.29
CA PRO A 100 4.72 -5.38 -5.34
C PRO A 100 4.18 -4.93 -3.99
N LEU A 101 4.77 -3.89 -3.40
CA LEU A 101 4.31 -3.34 -2.12
C LEU A 101 2.88 -2.82 -2.22
N ARG A 102 2.51 -2.15 -3.30
CA ARG A 102 1.13 -1.68 -3.50
C ARG A 102 0.16 -2.85 -3.53
N ILE A 103 0.43 -3.88 -4.31
CA ILE A 103 -0.44 -5.06 -4.40
C ILE A 103 -0.57 -5.72 -3.02
N ALA A 104 0.54 -5.89 -2.29
CA ALA A 104 0.52 -6.44 -0.93
C ALA A 104 -0.37 -5.64 0.03
N LEU A 105 -0.30 -4.31 -0.04
CA LEU A 105 -0.98 -3.41 0.89
C LEU A 105 -2.42 -3.09 0.50
N THR A 106 -2.78 -3.13 -0.78
CA THR A 106 -4.09 -2.68 -1.27
C THR A 106 -4.86 -3.75 -2.03
N GLY A 107 -4.21 -4.84 -2.43
CA GLY A 107 -4.79 -5.90 -3.25
C GLY A 107 -4.86 -5.56 -4.74
N SER A 108 -4.29 -4.43 -5.17
CA SER A 108 -4.36 -3.94 -6.55
C SER A 108 -3.05 -3.32 -7.00
N LYS A 109 -2.72 -3.43 -8.29
CA LYS A 109 -1.58 -2.70 -8.88
C LYS A 109 -1.88 -1.21 -9.08
N PHE A 110 -3.16 -0.83 -9.01
CA PHE A 110 -3.64 0.54 -9.13
C PHE A 110 -3.85 1.17 -7.76
N GLY A 111 -3.73 2.49 -7.70
CA GLY A 111 -3.96 3.26 -6.50
C GLY A 111 -2.96 4.40 -6.32
N PRO A 112 -2.96 5.02 -5.13
CA PRO A 112 -2.08 6.14 -4.80
C PRO A 112 -0.58 5.82 -4.87
N GLY A 113 0.24 6.84 -4.62
CA GLY A 113 1.68 6.67 -4.42
C GLY A 113 1.96 5.71 -3.27
N ILE A 114 3.02 4.91 -3.39
CA ILE A 114 3.32 3.88 -2.38
C ILE A 114 3.58 4.48 -0.99
N TYR A 115 4.23 5.64 -0.91
CA TYR A 115 4.44 6.35 0.35
C TYR A 115 3.12 6.81 0.98
N ASP A 116 2.17 7.29 0.19
CA ASP A 116 0.85 7.70 0.70
C ASP A 116 0.07 6.52 1.27
N ILE A 117 0.18 5.35 0.63
CA ILE A 117 -0.43 4.10 1.09
C ILE A 117 0.17 3.68 2.43
N ILE A 118 1.50 3.63 2.53
CA ILE A 118 2.21 3.22 3.75
C ILE A 118 1.84 4.16 4.92
N LEU A 119 1.91 5.47 4.69
CA LEU A 119 1.67 6.47 5.74
C LEU A 119 0.20 6.54 6.17
N SER A 120 -0.76 6.26 5.28
CA SER A 120 -2.18 6.28 5.62
C SER A 120 -2.66 5.06 6.40
N LEU A 121 -1.99 3.91 6.22
CA LEU A 121 -2.30 2.68 6.97
C LEU A 121 -1.76 2.72 8.40
N GLY A 122 -0.52 3.20 8.56
CA GLY A 122 0.23 3.15 9.81
C GLY A 122 1.08 1.87 9.95
N LYS A 123 2.01 1.87 10.90
CA LYS A 123 3.04 0.82 11.07
C LYS A 123 2.46 -0.58 11.19
N ASP A 124 1.57 -0.79 12.15
CA ASP A 124 1.05 -2.12 12.49
C ASP A 124 0.27 -2.76 11.33
N GLU A 125 -0.58 -1.97 10.66
CA GLU A 125 -1.39 -2.47 9.55
C GLU A 125 -0.53 -2.75 8.31
N VAL A 126 0.52 -1.96 8.05
CA VAL A 126 1.49 -2.25 6.99
C VAL A 126 2.20 -3.58 7.27
N LEU A 127 2.75 -3.77 8.47
CA LEU A 127 3.46 -5.01 8.82
C LEU A 127 2.54 -6.23 8.75
N LYS A 128 1.33 -6.12 9.29
CA LYS A 128 0.31 -7.17 9.20
C LYS A 128 0.03 -7.56 7.75
N ARG A 129 -0.17 -6.59 6.85
CA ARG A 129 -0.44 -6.86 5.43
C ARG A 129 0.75 -7.45 4.68
N LEU A 130 1.96 -6.99 4.96
CA LEU A 130 3.18 -7.53 4.34
C LEU A 130 3.53 -8.93 4.84
N SER A 131 3.16 -9.27 6.08
CA SER A 131 3.35 -10.61 6.66
C SER A 131 2.36 -11.66 6.13
N ASN A 132 1.22 -11.22 5.59
CA ASN A 132 0.28 -12.13 4.97
C ASN A 132 0.90 -12.71 3.71
N LYS A 133 1.05 -14.04 3.67
CA LYS A 133 1.50 -14.73 2.47
C LYS A 133 0.54 -14.38 1.33
N ILE A 134 1.03 -13.60 0.38
CA ILE A 134 0.37 -13.41 -0.90
C ILE A 134 0.46 -14.76 -1.60
N ALA A 135 -0.64 -15.51 -1.54
CA ALA A 135 -0.77 -16.86 -2.09
C ALA A 135 -0.83 -16.83 -3.62
#